data_AF-A0A7Z9U9F0-F1
#
_entry.id   AF-A0A7Z9U9F0-F1
#
_cell.length_a   1.000
_cell.length_b   1.000
_cell.length_c   1.000
_cell.angle_alpha   90.00
_cell.angle_beta   90.00
_cell.angle_gamma   90.00
#
_symmetry.space_group_name_H-M   'P 1'
#
loop_
_entity.id
_entity.type
_entity.pdbx_description
1 polymer ?
#
loop_
_entity_poly.entity_id
_entity_poly.type
_entity_poly.pdbx_seq_one_letter_code
_entity_poly.pdbx_strand_id
1 'polypeptide(L)'
;MSKVLLRYELLALLRDTRTIFLSVLLPIVLLPILLYTLNRFGQRVGGQFDDVYNIGRVIPSPGLDVIVDDALSPRTFREMQVEDGQAMLKEGHLDLLIKVLPPKEKEPELAEDILKMYPGFAPLLSQKPKGRPTLELLYRSDKERSVRAYVQASRDLHQFRDALLAEYLRRQNVSLGVRIRAEDVSTPQQRAAHQYGPALSAFMVLMLLGGGSVAALDSLAGERERGTLSTLFVSSISRREIALSKFAAVALISVAVALIQILNLGAYVFFGFVKWPLNAALPAGIGGLMVLLTLFTVEAIFTASLLLYISARSSSFKEAQLFFFPTFLVAFALSLSGLMPALVSRSVVSLIPLSGPGVFIPELLSGRLDLPVFFLQVAVHLGFAYLLLRSTLERMEREDFLGGQAPVFGKALLFEHFSQRTLPFFALLCAALFVIPSNFEALTSLQGQGLFNQLILFLLAPYLLLKYYGQSLKDVVPFKMVDLRILLICLLLIPLGQLAATGLSHLLGPLLPAPVKALEMMMELLDIENTPAWQLYLLIGVMPGICEEFAFRGVLLHSLHKRFSPWMLAFVV
;
A
#
# COMPACT_ATOMS: atom_id res chain seq x y z
N MET A 1 -28.15 7.69 -26.63
CA MET A 1 -26.76 7.55 -27.11
C MET A 1 -26.77 6.99 -28.52
N SER A 2 -26.44 7.82 -29.51
CA SER A 2 -26.33 7.39 -30.90
C SER A 2 -25.17 6.41 -31.10
N LYS A 3 -25.44 5.22 -31.63
CA LYS A 3 -24.42 4.21 -31.99
C LYS A 3 -23.37 4.78 -32.96
N VAL A 4 -23.77 5.74 -33.79
CA VAL A 4 -22.90 6.40 -34.77
C VAL A 4 -21.80 7.20 -34.07
N LEU A 5 -22.17 7.96 -33.03
CA LEU A 5 -21.23 8.79 -32.29
C LEU A 5 -20.22 7.95 -31.50
N LEU A 6 -20.68 6.89 -30.83
CA LEU A 6 -19.76 5.96 -30.15
C LEU A 6 -18.78 5.32 -31.13
N ARG A 7 -19.27 4.89 -32.30
CA ARG A 7 -18.40 4.28 -33.34
C ARG A 7 -17.37 5.29 -33.85
N TYR A 8 -17.75 6.54 -34.02
CA TYR A 8 -16.84 7.61 -34.41
C TYR A 8 -15.72 7.80 -33.38
N GLU A 9 -16.07 7.95 -32.09
CA GLU A 9 -15.10 8.11 -30.99
C GLU A 9 -14.14 6.92 -30.89
N LEU A 10 -14.67 5.68 -30.95
CA LEU A 10 -13.84 4.48 -30.92
C LEU A 10 -12.87 4.39 -32.11
N LEU A 11 -13.34 4.72 -33.32
CA LEU A 11 -12.48 4.71 -34.52
C LEU A 11 -11.40 5.80 -34.45
N ALA A 12 -11.70 6.97 -33.89
CA ALA A 12 -10.72 8.02 -33.68
C ALA A 12 -9.60 7.55 -32.74
N LEU A 13 -9.98 6.94 -31.62
CA LEU A 13 -9.03 6.46 -30.60
C LEU A 13 -8.21 5.25 -31.06
N LEU A 14 -8.82 4.31 -31.80
CA LEU A 14 -8.12 3.15 -32.36
C LEU A 14 -7.15 3.50 -33.50
N ARG A 15 -7.25 4.70 -34.10
CA ARG A 15 -6.28 5.16 -35.10
C ARG A 15 -5.04 5.77 -34.46
N ASP A 16 -5.10 6.13 -33.18
CA ASP A 16 -3.97 6.70 -32.49
C ASP A 16 -2.98 5.61 -32.06
N THR A 17 -1.84 5.58 -32.75
CA THR A 17 -0.72 4.67 -32.46
C THR A 17 -0.19 4.79 -31.04
N ARG A 18 -0.26 5.98 -30.42
CA ARG A 18 0.19 6.18 -29.03
C ARG A 18 -0.76 5.48 -28.06
N THR A 19 -2.06 5.65 -28.28
CA THR A 19 -3.09 4.95 -27.51
C THR A 19 -2.89 3.44 -27.62
N ILE A 20 -2.71 2.87 -28.81
CA ILE A 20 -2.45 1.42 -28.97
C ILE A 20 -1.15 0.99 -28.27
N PHE A 21 -0.05 1.73 -28.46
CA PHE A 21 1.24 1.39 -27.85
C PHE A 21 1.14 1.36 -26.32
N LEU A 22 0.54 2.38 -25.69
CA LEU A 22 0.46 2.50 -24.24
C LEU A 22 -0.59 1.58 -23.62
N SER A 23 -1.70 1.31 -24.33
CA SER A 23 -2.79 0.47 -23.85
C SER A 23 -2.54 -1.03 -24.05
N VAL A 24 -1.82 -1.42 -25.10
CA VAL A 24 -1.64 -2.83 -25.49
C VAL A 24 -0.18 -3.29 -25.40
N LEU A 25 0.75 -2.59 -26.05
CA LEU A 25 2.12 -3.07 -26.18
C LEU A 25 2.94 -2.89 -24.88
N LEU A 26 2.82 -1.71 -24.26
CA LEU A 26 3.56 -1.37 -23.05
C LEU A 26 3.27 -2.33 -21.88
N PRO A 27 2.01 -2.70 -21.58
CA PRO A 27 1.72 -3.64 -20.51
C PRO A 27 2.29 -5.05 -20.77
N ILE A 28 2.27 -5.52 -22.03
CA ILE A 28 2.86 -6.79 -22.45
C ILE A 28 4.37 -6.81 -22.16
N VAL A 29 5.07 -5.69 -22.38
CA VAL A 29 6.52 -5.61 -22.15
C VAL A 29 6.87 -5.34 -20.69
N LEU A 30 6.10 -4.53 -19.96
CA LEU A 30 6.45 -4.11 -18.61
C LEU A 30 6.10 -5.14 -17.52
N LEU A 31 5.02 -5.91 -17.67
CA LEU A 31 4.65 -6.95 -16.70
C LEU A 31 5.79 -7.97 -16.45
N PRO A 32 6.46 -8.53 -17.47
CA PRO A 32 7.54 -9.50 -17.23
C PRO A 32 8.76 -8.84 -16.59
N ILE A 33 9.06 -7.58 -16.93
CA ILE A 33 10.14 -6.83 -16.29
C ILE A 33 9.84 -6.63 -14.80
N LEU A 34 8.61 -6.26 -14.45
CA LEU A 34 8.17 -6.13 -13.07
C LEU A 34 8.29 -7.47 -12.32
N LEU A 35 7.75 -8.56 -12.89
CA LEU A 35 7.80 -9.88 -12.25
C LEU A 35 9.23 -10.40 -12.09
N TYR A 36 10.08 -10.17 -13.09
CA TYR A 36 11.50 -10.52 -13.05
C TYR A 36 12.26 -9.73 -11.98
N THR A 37 12.03 -8.42 -11.89
CA THR A 37 12.66 -7.56 -10.88
C THR A 37 12.21 -7.95 -9.47
N LEU A 38 10.92 -8.20 -9.24
CA LEU A 38 10.42 -8.67 -7.95
C LEU A 38 11.04 -9.99 -7.51
N ASN A 39 11.24 -10.94 -8.43
CA ASN A 39 11.90 -12.21 -8.11
C ASN A 39 13.37 -12.00 -7.69
N ARG A 40 14.08 -11.08 -8.34
CA ARG A 40 15.46 -10.69 -7.98
C ARG A 40 15.55 -9.94 -6.65
N PHE A 41 14.59 -9.06 -6.35
CA PHE A 41 14.59 -8.25 -5.13
C PHE A 41 14.05 -9.01 -3.91
N GLY A 42 13.01 -9.83 -4.07
CA GLY A 42 12.43 -10.62 -2.97
C GLY A 42 13.41 -11.59 -2.31
N GLN A 43 14.45 -12.03 -3.03
CA GLN A 43 15.52 -12.85 -2.48
C GLN A 43 16.53 -12.08 -1.61
N ARG A 44 16.54 -10.73 -1.66
CA ARG A 44 17.51 -9.87 -0.95
C ARG A 44 17.00 -9.27 0.36
N VAL A 45 15.68 -9.29 0.61
CA VAL A 45 15.04 -8.58 1.75
C VAL A 45 15.02 -9.40 3.06
N GLY A 46 15.77 -10.50 3.16
CA GLY A 46 15.93 -11.27 4.40
C GLY A 46 16.76 -10.58 5.51
N GLY A 47 16.74 -9.24 5.58
CA GLY A 47 17.48 -8.42 6.54
C GLY A 47 16.77 -8.28 7.89
N GLN A 48 17.57 -8.25 8.97
CA GLN A 48 17.16 -8.18 10.38
C GLN A 48 16.33 -6.93 10.70
N PHE A 49 15.17 -7.15 11.33
CA PHE A 49 14.44 -6.14 12.10
C PHE A 49 14.11 -6.77 13.45
N ASP A 50 14.40 -6.04 14.53
CA ASP A 50 14.18 -6.45 15.92
C ASP A 50 12.69 -6.33 16.27
N ASP A 51 11.89 -7.36 15.95
CA ASP A 51 10.52 -7.48 16.46
C ASP A 51 10.48 -8.42 17.68
N VAL A 52 9.55 -8.16 18.61
CA VAL A 52 9.17 -9.13 19.66
C VAL A 52 8.09 -10.07 19.11
N TYR A 53 8.31 -11.39 19.14
CA TYR A 53 7.43 -12.41 18.55
C TYR A 53 6.66 -13.20 19.61
N ASN A 54 5.40 -13.55 19.36
CA ASN A 54 4.62 -14.37 20.28
C ASN A 54 4.81 -15.87 20.00
N ILE A 55 5.24 -16.63 21.01
CA ILE A 55 5.45 -18.08 20.92
C ILE A 55 4.36 -18.82 21.69
N GLY A 56 3.76 -19.83 21.05
CA GLY A 56 2.86 -20.78 21.71
C GLY A 56 3.56 -22.08 22.08
N ARG A 57 3.17 -22.68 23.20
CA ARG A 57 3.69 -23.95 23.72
C ARG A 57 2.59 -24.99 23.93
N VAL A 58 2.82 -26.25 23.53
CA VAL A 58 1.92 -27.38 23.84
C VAL A 58 2.46 -28.17 25.03
N ILE A 59 1.76 -28.10 26.17
CA ILE A 59 2.00 -28.93 27.37
C ILE A 59 1.26 -30.27 27.19
N PRO A 60 1.80 -31.44 27.58
CA PRO A 60 3.02 -31.69 28.35
C PRO A 60 4.19 -32.18 27.49
N SER A 61 5.31 -31.46 27.52
CA SER A 61 6.57 -31.89 26.90
C SER A 61 7.73 -31.67 27.90
N PRO A 62 8.19 -32.72 28.61
CA PRO A 62 9.28 -32.62 29.57
C PRO A 62 10.58 -32.14 28.89
N GLY A 63 11.23 -31.10 29.43
CA GLY A 63 12.53 -30.59 28.97
C GLY A 63 12.47 -29.41 28.00
N LEU A 64 11.29 -28.88 27.68
CA LEU A 64 11.13 -27.67 26.85
C LEU A 64 11.45 -26.38 27.63
N ASP A 65 11.28 -26.39 28.95
CA ASP A 65 11.55 -25.24 29.82
C ASP A 65 13.01 -24.76 29.70
N VAL A 66 13.97 -25.69 29.73
CA VAL A 66 15.42 -25.38 29.62
C VAL A 66 15.80 -24.83 28.24
N ILE A 67 15.13 -25.26 27.16
CA ILE A 67 15.44 -24.81 25.80
C ILE A 67 14.83 -23.44 25.52
N VAL A 68 13.63 -23.17 26.04
CA VAL A 68 12.96 -21.88 25.80
C VAL A 68 13.54 -20.78 26.69
N ASP A 69 13.80 -21.07 27.97
CA ASP A 69 14.33 -20.07 28.91
C ASP A 69 15.80 -19.70 28.64
N ASP A 70 16.63 -20.65 28.20
CA ASP A 70 18.06 -20.39 27.97
C ASP A 70 18.41 -20.07 26.50
N ALA A 71 17.62 -20.49 25.51
CA ALA A 71 17.91 -20.25 24.09
C ALA A 71 17.18 -19.04 23.51
N LEU A 72 15.96 -18.74 23.96
CA LEU A 72 15.13 -17.69 23.38
C LEU A 72 15.07 -16.51 24.35
N SER A 73 15.54 -15.35 23.91
CA SER A 73 15.58 -14.17 24.79
C SER A 73 14.14 -13.76 25.19
N PRO A 74 13.84 -13.56 26.49
CA PRO A 74 12.52 -13.12 26.94
C PRO A 74 12.17 -11.70 26.45
N ARG A 75 13.17 -10.95 25.97
CA ARG A 75 12.99 -9.62 25.37
C ARG A 75 12.52 -9.71 23.92
N THR A 76 12.81 -10.81 23.22
CA THR A 76 12.50 -11.04 21.80
C THR A 76 11.31 -11.97 21.61
N PHE A 77 11.00 -12.83 22.58
CA PHE A 77 9.92 -13.80 22.47
C PHE A 77 8.99 -13.76 23.69
N ARG A 78 7.70 -13.51 23.46
CA ARG A 78 6.66 -13.50 24.51
C ARG A 78 5.91 -14.83 24.50
N GLU A 79 6.00 -15.57 25.59
CA GLU A 79 5.36 -16.88 25.73
C GLU A 79 3.85 -16.74 26.01
N MET A 80 3.03 -17.55 25.34
CA MET A 80 1.61 -17.74 25.63
C MET A 80 1.31 -19.23 25.83
N GLN A 81 0.62 -19.56 26.93
CA GLN A 81 0.13 -20.92 27.17
C GLN A 81 -1.12 -21.17 26.33
N VAL A 82 -1.14 -22.28 25.58
CA VAL A 82 -2.21 -22.58 24.64
C VAL A 82 -2.57 -24.06 24.64
N GLU A 83 -3.86 -24.39 24.73
CA GLU A 83 -4.37 -25.77 24.65
C GLU A 83 -4.36 -26.33 23.21
N ASP A 84 -4.69 -25.51 22.19
CA ASP A 84 -4.57 -25.84 20.76
C ASP A 84 -3.73 -24.80 19.99
N GLY A 85 -2.40 -24.96 20.07
CA GLY A 85 -1.46 -24.04 19.42
C GLY A 85 -1.57 -24.01 17.89
N GLN A 86 -2.04 -25.07 17.23
CA GLN A 86 -2.15 -25.08 15.76
C GLN A 86 -3.34 -24.27 15.28
N ALA A 87 -4.48 -24.33 15.97
CA ALA A 87 -5.63 -23.48 15.68
C ALA A 87 -5.28 -22.00 15.88
N MET A 88 -4.66 -21.64 17.00
CA MET A 88 -4.28 -20.25 17.29
C MET A 88 -3.21 -19.69 16.35
N LEU A 89 -2.28 -20.54 15.85
CA LEU A 89 -1.34 -20.15 14.79
C LEU A 89 -2.07 -19.87 13.46
N LYS A 90 -3.06 -20.71 13.10
CA LYS A 90 -3.88 -20.54 11.89
C LYS A 90 -4.78 -19.31 11.95
N GLU A 91 -5.37 -19.03 13.10
CA GLU A 91 -6.15 -17.81 13.37
C GLU A 91 -5.24 -16.57 13.45
N GLY A 92 -3.96 -16.79 13.75
CA GLY A 92 -2.93 -15.77 13.66
C GLY A 92 -2.70 -15.01 14.96
N HIS A 93 -3.10 -15.59 16.08
CA HIS A 93 -2.83 -15.14 17.44
C HIS A 93 -1.41 -15.52 17.91
N LEU A 94 -0.76 -16.47 17.25
CA LEU A 94 0.63 -16.86 17.47
C LEU A 94 1.50 -16.50 16.26
N ASP A 95 2.77 -16.14 16.51
CA ASP A 95 3.77 -15.89 15.48
C ASP A 95 4.65 -17.13 15.24
N LEU A 96 4.86 -17.96 16.27
CA LEU A 96 5.63 -19.20 16.17
C LEU A 96 5.05 -20.24 17.14
N LEU A 97 5.01 -21.50 16.73
CA LEU A 97 4.65 -22.62 17.61
C LEU A 97 5.80 -23.61 17.64
N ILE A 98 6.28 -23.91 18.85
CA ILE A 98 7.38 -24.87 19.06
C ILE A 98 6.77 -26.18 19.55
N LYS A 99 7.07 -27.28 18.84
CA LYS A 99 6.69 -28.63 19.26
C LYS A 99 7.94 -29.50 19.43
N VAL A 100 7.99 -30.25 20.52
CA VAL A 100 8.98 -31.32 20.69
C VAL A 100 8.36 -32.61 20.20
N LEU A 101 8.93 -33.19 19.15
CA LEU A 101 8.55 -34.53 18.74
C LEU A 101 9.39 -35.54 19.51
N PRO A 102 8.78 -36.58 20.11
CA PRO A 102 9.54 -37.69 20.66
C PRO A 102 10.40 -38.31 19.54
N PRO A 103 11.61 -38.77 19.85
CA PRO A 103 12.50 -39.32 18.84
C PRO A 103 11.80 -40.48 18.10
N LYS A 104 11.68 -40.37 16.78
CA LYS A 104 11.22 -41.50 15.97
C LYS A 104 12.28 -42.60 16.05
N GLU A 105 11.96 -43.70 16.72
CA GLU A 105 12.70 -44.95 16.59
C GLU A 105 12.50 -45.49 15.17
N LYS A 106 13.38 -45.13 14.22
CA LYS A 106 13.69 -45.94 13.02
C LYS A 106 14.70 -45.23 12.12
N GLU A 107 15.86 -45.87 11.97
CA GLU A 107 16.46 -46.23 10.67
C GLU A 107 17.51 -47.34 10.93
N PRO A 108 17.12 -48.62 10.96
CA PRO A 108 18.05 -49.75 11.15
C PRO A 108 18.96 -49.98 9.93
N GLU A 109 18.52 -49.58 8.73
CA GLU A 109 19.16 -49.96 7.46
C GLU A 109 20.48 -49.24 7.20
N LEU A 110 20.61 -47.95 7.57
CA LEU A 110 21.84 -47.18 7.34
C LEU A 110 23.00 -47.64 8.23
N ALA A 111 22.70 -48.17 9.42
CA ALA A 111 23.71 -48.64 10.37
C ALA A 111 24.31 -49.99 9.96
N GLU A 112 23.50 -50.90 9.40
CA GLU A 112 23.97 -52.23 8.95
C GLU A 112 24.89 -52.15 7.73
N ASP A 113 24.62 -51.25 6.79
CA ASP A 113 25.44 -51.09 5.58
C ASP A 113 26.81 -50.45 5.88
N ILE A 114 26.88 -49.55 6.87
CA ILE A 114 28.15 -48.93 7.30
C ILE A 114 29.00 -49.93 8.11
N LEU A 115 28.38 -50.80 8.92
CA LEU A 115 29.08 -51.84 9.69
C LEU A 115 29.69 -52.92 8.79
N LYS A 116 29.05 -53.26 7.67
CA LYS A 116 29.62 -54.17 6.65
C LYS A 116 30.83 -53.57 5.94
N MET A 117 30.85 -52.24 5.75
CA MET A 117 31.87 -51.55 4.97
C MET A 117 33.07 -51.12 5.80
N TYR A 118 32.88 -50.87 7.11
CA TYR A 118 33.95 -50.44 8.03
C TYR A 118 33.83 -51.07 9.43
N PRO A 119 34.36 -52.29 9.65
CA PRO A 119 34.21 -53.02 10.91
C PRO A 119 34.87 -52.34 12.14
N GLY A 120 35.81 -51.42 11.93
CA GLY A 120 36.45 -50.63 12.99
C GLY A 120 35.53 -49.60 13.67
N PHE A 121 34.36 -49.31 13.10
CA PHE A 121 33.36 -48.41 13.69
C PHE A 121 32.37 -49.11 14.63
N ALA A 122 32.48 -50.44 14.80
CA ALA A 122 31.60 -51.22 15.67
C ALA A 122 31.47 -50.67 17.11
N PRO A 123 32.54 -50.20 17.81
CA PRO A 123 32.41 -49.68 19.17
C PRO A 123 31.63 -48.36 19.23
N LEU A 124 31.70 -47.53 18.19
CA LEU A 124 31.02 -46.23 18.09
C LEU A 124 29.54 -46.38 17.71
N LEU A 125 29.20 -47.40 16.93
CA LEU A 125 27.82 -47.71 16.51
C LEU A 125 27.08 -48.61 17.52
N SER A 126 27.79 -49.28 18.42
CA SER A 126 27.22 -50.08 19.53
C SER A 126 26.64 -49.21 20.65
N GLN A 127 27.04 -47.94 20.74
CA GLN A 127 26.35 -46.98 21.59
C GLN A 127 25.03 -46.62 20.90
N LYS A 128 23.91 -47.18 21.36
CA LYS A 128 22.58 -46.74 20.93
C LYS A 128 22.54 -45.21 21.06
N PRO A 129 22.38 -44.44 19.96
CA PRO A 129 22.10 -43.03 20.09
C PRO A 129 20.78 -42.94 20.85
N LYS A 130 20.81 -42.47 22.10
CA LYS A 130 19.59 -42.05 22.80
C LYS A 130 18.88 -41.10 21.84
N GLY A 131 17.66 -41.44 21.46
CA GLY A 131 16.92 -40.75 20.43
C GLY A 131 16.98 -39.23 20.65
N ARG A 132 17.44 -38.50 19.64
CA ARG A 132 17.62 -37.06 19.73
C ARG A 132 16.24 -36.39 19.66
N PRO A 133 15.89 -35.49 20.59
CA PRO A 133 14.65 -34.74 20.50
C PRO A 133 14.68 -33.88 19.23
N THR A 134 13.60 -33.92 18.45
CA THR A 134 13.43 -33.09 17.26
C THR A 134 12.55 -31.91 17.64
N LEU A 135 13.07 -30.69 17.48
CA LEU A 135 12.29 -29.47 17.63
C LEU A 135 11.66 -29.16 16.26
N GLU A 136 10.34 -29.15 16.24
CA GLU A 136 9.54 -28.73 15.10
C GLU A 136 9.08 -27.29 15.33
N LEU A 137 9.51 -26.40 14.44
CA LEU A 137 9.15 -24.99 14.45
C LEU A 137 8.08 -24.77 13.39
N LEU A 138 6.86 -24.47 13.83
CA LEU A 138 5.72 -24.20 12.96
C LEU A 138 5.52 -22.69 12.85
N TYR A 139 5.60 -22.18 11.62
CA TYR A 139 5.46 -20.76 11.31
C TYR A 139 4.66 -20.57 10.02
N ARG A 140 4.10 -19.37 9.86
CA ARG A 140 3.29 -18.95 8.72
C ARG A 140 4.11 -18.10 7.77
N SER A 141 4.39 -18.61 6.57
CA SER A 141 5.12 -17.83 5.57
C SER A 141 4.29 -16.72 4.92
N ASP A 142 2.97 -16.76 5.08
CA ASP A 142 2.03 -15.70 4.68
C ASP A 142 1.96 -14.52 5.66
N LYS A 143 2.68 -14.60 6.80
CA LYS A 143 2.81 -13.50 7.76
C LYS A 143 4.28 -13.15 7.95
N GLU A 144 4.66 -11.95 7.55
CA GLU A 144 6.05 -11.47 7.65
C GLU A 144 6.60 -11.56 9.09
N ARG A 145 5.78 -11.22 10.09
CA ARG A 145 6.13 -11.34 11.52
C ARG A 145 6.45 -12.79 11.93
N SER A 146 5.67 -13.76 11.42
CA SER A 146 5.88 -15.18 11.72
C SER A 146 7.12 -15.75 11.02
N VAL A 147 7.40 -15.29 9.79
CA VAL A 147 8.66 -15.61 9.09
C VAL A 147 9.86 -15.10 9.86
N ARG A 148 9.83 -13.83 10.30
CA ARG A 148 10.94 -13.26 11.06
C ARG A 148 11.10 -13.93 12.42
N ALA A 149 9.99 -14.26 13.10
CA ALA A 149 9.99 -15.06 14.34
C ALA A 149 10.73 -16.39 14.17
N TYR A 150 10.41 -17.10 13.10
CA TYR A 150 11.06 -18.36 12.76
C TYR A 150 12.55 -18.18 12.47
N VAL A 151 12.93 -17.19 11.66
CA VAL A 151 14.33 -16.94 11.32
C VAL A 151 15.15 -16.60 12.55
N GLN A 152 14.61 -15.75 13.43
CA GLN A 152 15.28 -15.34 14.67
C GLN A 152 15.38 -16.52 15.65
N ALA A 153 14.28 -17.23 15.91
CA ALA A 153 14.26 -18.39 16.81
C ALA A 153 15.18 -19.51 16.30
N SER A 154 15.25 -19.73 14.99
CA SER A 154 16.15 -20.71 14.39
C SER A 154 17.62 -20.35 14.63
N ARG A 155 18.01 -19.08 14.46
CA ARG A 155 19.38 -18.61 14.76
C ARG A 155 19.72 -18.79 16.23
N ASP A 156 18.82 -18.37 17.12
CA ASP A 156 19.03 -18.41 18.57
C ASP A 156 19.15 -19.86 19.06
N LEU A 157 18.28 -20.76 18.57
CA LEU A 157 18.36 -22.20 18.82
C LEU A 157 19.64 -22.83 18.24
N HIS A 158 20.11 -22.37 17.08
CA HIS A 158 21.38 -22.83 16.50
C HIS A 158 22.58 -22.39 17.33
N GLN A 159 22.61 -21.14 17.79
CA GLN A 159 23.67 -20.62 18.65
C GLN A 159 23.68 -21.33 20.01
N PHE A 160 22.50 -21.53 20.62
CA PHE A 160 22.35 -22.27 21.86
C PHE A 160 22.79 -23.73 21.71
N ARG A 161 22.41 -24.39 20.62
CA ARG A 161 22.91 -25.73 20.28
C ARG A 161 24.43 -25.75 20.21
N ASP A 162 25.04 -24.79 19.52
CA ASP A 162 26.49 -24.75 19.32
C ASP A 162 27.24 -24.45 20.62
N ALA A 163 26.68 -23.61 21.49
CA ALA A 163 27.20 -23.34 22.83
C ALA A 163 27.12 -24.57 23.74
N LEU A 164 25.97 -25.25 23.77
CA LEU A 164 25.80 -26.52 24.50
C LEU A 164 26.72 -27.60 23.92
N LEU A 165 26.85 -27.70 22.60
CA LEU A 165 27.75 -28.65 21.95
C LEU A 165 29.20 -28.37 22.35
N ALA A 166 29.63 -27.10 22.40
CA ALA A 166 30.97 -26.72 22.83
C ALA A 166 31.26 -27.07 24.30
N GLU A 167 30.28 -26.89 25.19
CA GLU A 167 30.41 -27.23 26.61
C GLU A 167 30.32 -28.74 26.89
N TYR A 168 29.49 -29.46 26.13
CA TYR A 168 29.31 -30.91 26.25
C TYR A 168 30.45 -31.71 25.60
N LEU A 169 30.98 -31.24 24.46
CA LEU A 169 32.19 -31.78 23.80
C LEU A 169 33.43 -31.63 24.69
N ARG A 170 33.50 -30.57 25.50
CA ARG A 170 34.55 -30.40 26.52
C ARG A 170 34.47 -31.43 27.65
N ARG A 171 33.31 -32.04 27.90
CA ARG A 171 33.08 -32.88 29.09
C ARG A 171 32.97 -34.38 28.84
N GLN A 172 32.27 -34.88 27.80
CA GLN A 172 31.92 -36.31 27.79
C GLN A 172 31.78 -37.05 26.44
N ASN A 173 32.21 -36.50 25.30
CA ASN A 173 32.30 -37.28 24.04
C ASN A 173 30.99 -38.00 23.61
N VAL A 174 29.83 -37.40 23.87
CA VAL A 174 28.51 -37.89 23.41
C VAL A 174 27.80 -36.81 22.59
N SER A 175 27.11 -37.23 21.52
CA SER A 175 26.41 -36.33 20.60
C SER A 175 24.94 -36.07 21.02
N LEU A 176 24.64 -34.84 21.45
CA LEU A 176 23.28 -34.29 21.45
C LEU A 176 23.13 -33.41 20.21
N GLY A 177 22.46 -33.94 19.17
CA GLY A 177 22.17 -33.19 17.95
C GLY A 177 20.68 -32.85 17.91
N VAL A 178 20.30 -31.60 18.12
CA VAL A 178 18.93 -31.16 17.86
C VAL A 178 18.77 -30.97 16.35
N ARG A 179 17.90 -31.77 15.73
CA ARG A 179 17.50 -31.58 14.32
C ARG A 179 16.33 -30.60 14.31
N ILE A 180 16.58 -29.38 13.85
CA ILE A 180 15.55 -28.37 13.67
C ILE A 180 14.92 -28.63 12.30
N ARG A 181 13.63 -28.96 12.28
CA ARG A 181 12.84 -29.10 11.06
C ARG A 181 11.83 -27.95 11.02
N ALA A 182 12.00 -27.10 10.03
CA ALA A 182 11.07 -26.03 9.72
C ALA A 182 10.12 -26.50 8.63
N GLU A 183 8.83 -26.46 8.93
CA GLU A 183 7.80 -26.81 7.97
C GLU A 183 6.92 -25.60 7.72
N ASP A 184 7.01 -25.07 6.50
CA ASP A 184 6.15 -23.99 6.02
C ASP A 184 4.72 -24.53 5.85
N VAL A 185 3.81 -24.12 6.73
CA VAL A 185 2.41 -24.54 6.68
C VAL A 185 1.59 -23.76 5.65
N SER A 186 2.16 -22.75 4.98
CA SER A 186 1.45 -21.97 3.97
C SER A 186 1.41 -22.70 2.64
N THR A 187 0.24 -22.64 2.00
CA THR A 187 0.07 -23.25 0.68
C THR A 187 0.96 -22.54 -0.34
N PRO A 188 1.44 -23.22 -1.40
CA PRO A 188 2.17 -22.57 -2.49
C PRO A 188 1.40 -21.40 -3.11
N GLN A 189 0.06 -21.44 -3.05
CA GLN A 189 -0.81 -20.37 -3.54
C GLN A 189 -0.72 -19.13 -2.66
N GLN A 190 -0.81 -19.29 -1.34
CA GLN A 190 -0.71 -18.17 -0.39
C GLN A 190 0.64 -17.46 -0.51
N ARG A 191 1.72 -18.23 -0.72
CA ARG A 191 3.06 -17.68 -1.00
C ARG A 191 3.10 -16.84 -2.27
N ALA A 192 2.56 -17.37 -3.38
CA ALA A 192 2.51 -16.64 -4.64
C ALA A 192 1.64 -15.38 -4.54
N ALA A 193 0.51 -15.46 -3.84
CA ALA A 193 -0.40 -14.33 -3.63
C ALA A 193 0.22 -13.21 -2.81
N HIS A 194 0.92 -13.55 -1.73
CA HIS A 194 1.64 -12.56 -0.93
C HIS A 194 2.80 -11.93 -1.73
N GLN A 195 3.53 -12.73 -2.52
CA GLN A 195 4.69 -12.24 -3.26
C GLN A 195 4.33 -11.35 -4.45
N TYR A 196 3.30 -11.71 -5.23
CA TYR A 196 2.98 -11.03 -6.48
C TYR A 196 1.67 -10.22 -6.45
N GLY A 197 0.76 -10.52 -5.52
CA GLY A 197 -0.58 -9.90 -5.47
C GLY A 197 -0.56 -8.38 -5.37
N PRO A 198 0.17 -7.78 -4.42
CA PRO A 198 0.20 -6.32 -4.27
C PRO A 198 0.81 -5.62 -5.48
N ALA A 199 1.91 -6.16 -6.01
CA ALA A 199 2.55 -5.61 -7.20
C ALA A 199 1.68 -5.74 -8.45
N LEU A 200 0.93 -6.85 -8.58
CA LEU A 200 -0.02 -7.03 -9.66
C LEU A 200 -1.15 -5.99 -9.58
N SER A 201 -1.71 -5.75 -8.39
CA SER A 201 -2.74 -4.72 -8.20
C SER A 201 -2.22 -3.33 -8.56
N ALA A 202 -1.04 -2.96 -8.07
CA ALA A 202 -0.45 -1.67 -8.39
C ALA A 202 -0.13 -1.52 -9.90
N PHE A 203 0.34 -2.60 -10.52
CA PHE A 203 0.59 -2.65 -11.96
C PHE A 203 -0.69 -2.50 -12.80
N MET A 204 -1.81 -3.08 -12.35
CA MET A 204 -3.10 -2.88 -13.02
C MET A 204 -3.49 -1.41 -13.06
N VAL A 205 -3.47 -0.75 -11.89
CA VAL A 205 -3.80 0.67 -11.79
C VAL A 205 -2.86 1.52 -12.64
N LEU A 206 -1.57 1.21 -12.62
CA LEU A 206 -0.57 1.90 -13.44
C LEU A 206 -0.89 1.80 -14.94
N MET A 207 -1.31 0.63 -15.41
CA MET A 207 -1.65 0.43 -16.84
C MET A 207 -3.00 1.00 -17.23
N LEU A 208 -4.01 0.94 -16.34
CA LEU A 208 -5.31 1.56 -16.58
C LEU A 208 -5.19 3.09 -16.68
N LEU A 209 -4.46 3.71 -15.75
CA LEU A 209 -4.22 5.15 -15.77
C LEU A 209 -3.33 5.54 -16.95
N GLY A 210 -2.23 4.83 -17.18
CA GLY A 210 -1.30 5.10 -18.28
C GLY A 210 -1.97 4.96 -19.64
N GLY A 211 -2.52 3.77 -19.93
CA GLY A 211 -3.15 3.45 -21.21
C GLY A 211 -4.45 4.22 -21.47
N GLY A 212 -5.27 4.44 -20.44
CA GLY A 212 -6.51 5.21 -20.56
C GLY A 212 -6.29 6.71 -20.72
N SER A 213 -5.19 7.25 -20.16
CA SER A 213 -4.95 8.71 -20.14
C SER A 213 -4.86 9.32 -21.53
N VAL A 214 -4.15 8.68 -22.47
CA VAL A 214 -3.98 9.26 -23.82
C VAL A 214 -5.32 9.42 -24.53
N ALA A 215 -6.18 8.40 -24.45
CA ALA A 215 -7.51 8.45 -25.02
C ALA A 215 -8.41 9.49 -24.34
N ALA A 216 -8.41 9.52 -23.01
CA ALA A 216 -9.30 10.41 -22.25
C ALA A 216 -8.89 11.89 -22.34
N LEU A 217 -7.59 12.18 -22.24
CA LEU A 217 -7.08 13.56 -22.26
C LEU A 217 -7.21 14.18 -23.66
N ASP A 218 -7.03 13.41 -24.74
CA ASP A 218 -7.25 13.92 -26.10
C ASP A 218 -8.74 14.15 -26.41
N SER A 219 -9.63 13.30 -25.89
CA SER A 219 -11.05 13.30 -26.23
C SER A 219 -11.84 14.57 -25.86
N LEU A 220 -11.48 15.26 -24.77
CA LEU A 220 -12.10 16.55 -24.40
C LEU A 220 -11.10 17.70 -24.43
N ALA A 221 -10.01 17.63 -23.66
CA ALA A 221 -9.04 18.72 -23.59
C ALA A 221 -8.31 18.92 -24.93
N GLY A 222 -7.94 17.83 -25.62
CA GLY A 222 -7.33 17.89 -26.95
C GLY A 222 -8.28 18.44 -28.02
N GLU A 223 -9.53 17.97 -28.06
CA GLU A 223 -10.54 18.52 -28.99
C GLU A 223 -10.89 19.98 -28.69
N ARG A 224 -10.87 20.39 -27.41
CA ARG A 224 -11.06 21.78 -27.01
C ARG A 224 -9.91 22.66 -27.49
N GLU A 225 -8.66 22.20 -27.31
CA GLU A 225 -7.46 22.90 -27.80
C GLU A 225 -7.47 23.07 -29.33
N ARG A 226 -7.96 22.07 -30.06
CA ARG A 226 -8.08 22.10 -31.53
C ARG A 226 -9.30 22.88 -32.04
N GLY A 227 -10.22 23.29 -31.16
CA GLY A 227 -11.48 23.96 -31.54
C GLY A 227 -12.51 23.03 -32.20
N THR A 228 -12.29 21.71 -32.21
CA THR A 228 -13.24 20.75 -32.80
C THR A 228 -14.40 20.44 -31.85
N LEU A 229 -14.24 20.67 -30.55
CA LEU A 229 -15.33 20.49 -29.58
C LEU A 229 -16.44 21.53 -29.78
N SER A 230 -16.11 22.75 -30.17
CA SER A 230 -17.09 23.80 -30.48
C SER A 230 -17.94 23.46 -31.69
N THR A 231 -17.37 22.84 -32.73
CA THR A 231 -18.15 22.44 -33.92
C THR A 231 -19.11 21.31 -33.57
N LEU A 232 -18.71 20.38 -32.71
CA LEU A 232 -19.57 19.31 -32.21
C LEU A 232 -20.74 19.85 -31.37
N PHE A 233 -20.53 20.91 -30.58
CA PHE A 233 -21.57 21.53 -29.74
C PHE A 233 -22.58 22.38 -30.54
N VAL A 234 -22.25 22.78 -31.77
CA VAL A 234 -23.18 23.45 -32.71
C VAL A 234 -24.06 22.43 -33.45
N SER A 235 -23.66 21.15 -33.49
CA SER A 235 -24.48 20.10 -34.07
C SER A 235 -25.79 19.88 -33.29
N SER A 236 -26.79 19.26 -33.92
CA SER A 236 -28.08 18.94 -33.27
C SER A 236 -28.00 17.84 -32.19
N ILE A 237 -26.79 17.46 -31.75
CA ILE A 237 -26.55 16.42 -30.74
C ILE A 237 -26.48 17.07 -29.36
N SER A 238 -27.20 16.51 -28.38
CA SER A 238 -27.15 17.02 -27.01
C SER A 238 -25.76 16.86 -26.37
N ARG A 239 -25.35 17.83 -25.55
CA ARG A 239 -24.06 17.79 -24.81
C ARG A 239 -23.92 16.55 -23.94
N ARG A 240 -25.03 16.10 -23.35
CA ARG A 240 -25.10 14.87 -22.56
C ARG A 240 -24.81 13.62 -23.40
N GLU A 241 -25.32 13.55 -24.63
CA GLU A 241 -25.02 12.42 -25.51
C GLU A 241 -23.56 12.41 -25.97
N ILE A 242 -22.96 13.57 -26.21
CA ILE A 242 -21.53 13.72 -26.52
C ILE A 242 -20.67 13.24 -25.35
N ALA A 243 -20.99 13.70 -24.13
CA ALA A 243 -20.26 13.30 -22.94
C ALA A 243 -20.34 11.78 -22.68
N LEU A 244 -21.53 11.19 -22.82
CA LEU A 244 -21.75 9.76 -22.62
C LEU A 244 -21.05 8.91 -23.70
N SER A 245 -21.00 9.35 -24.95
CA SER A 245 -20.27 8.63 -25.99
C SER A 245 -18.76 8.67 -25.77
N LYS A 246 -18.22 9.83 -25.35
CA LYS A 246 -16.80 9.98 -25.01
C LYS A 246 -16.44 9.10 -23.80
N PHE A 247 -17.26 9.14 -22.76
CA PHE A 247 -17.11 8.24 -21.61
C PHE A 247 -17.14 6.77 -22.02
N ALA A 248 -18.15 6.34 -22.78
CA ALA A 248 -18.27 4.95 -23.20
C ALA A 248 -17.08 4.50 -24.07
N ALA A 249 -16.55 5.37 -24.94
CA ALA A 249 -15.38 5.06 -25.74
C ALA A 249 -14.12 4.86 -24.88
N VAL A 250 -13.85 5.78 -23.94
CA VAL A 250 -12.73 5.69 -23.00
C VAL A 250 -12.86 4.48 -22.06
N ALA A 251 -14.08 4.22 -21.57
CA ALA A 251 -14.37 3.07 -20.71
C ALA A 251 -14.14 1.75 -21.45
N LEU A 252 -14.59 1.62 -22.71
CA LEU A 252 -14.35 0.42 -23.52
C LEU A 252 -12.86 0.17 -23.76
N ILE A 253 -12.08 1.23 -24.03
CA ILE A 253 -10.62 1.10 -24.16
C ILE A 253 -10.00 0.67 -22.83
N SER A 254 -10.41 1.27 -21.72
CA SER A 254 -9.89 0.93 -20.40
C SER A 254 -10.23 -0.53 -20.01
N VAL A 255 -11.43 -1.00 -20.36
CA VAL A 255 -11.84 -2.41 -20.17
C VAL A 255 -11.03 -3.33 -21.08
N ALA A 256 -10.74 -2.93 -22.33
CA ALA A 256 -9.86 -3.69 -23.21
C ALA A 256 -8.45 -3.81 -22.62
N VAL A 257 -7.91 -2.74 -22.03
CA VAL A 257 -6.64 -2.77 -21.29
C VAL A 257 -6.70 -3.78 -20.14
N ALA A 258 -7.73 -3.70 -19.29
CA ALA A 258 -7.94 -4.66 -18.21
C ALA A 258 -7.98 -6.12 -18.69
N LEU A 259 -8.66 -6.39 -19.81
CA LEU A 259 -8.74 -7.73 -20.39
C LEU A 259 -7.39 -8.22 -20.90
N ILE A 260 -6.68 -7.38 -21.66
CA ILE A 260 -5.32 -7.68 -22.15
C ILE A 260 -4.41 -8.01 -20.97
N GLN A 261 -4.55 -7.28 -19.87
CA GLN A 261 -3.76 -7.46 -18.68
C GLN A 261 -4.01 -8.78 -17.95
N ILE A 262 -5.27 -9.22 -17.86
CA ILE A 262 -5.62 -10.54 -17.33
C ILE A 262 -5.07 -11.64 -18.24
N LEU A 263 -5.21 -11.49 -19.57
CA LEU A 263 -4.65 -12.44 -20.54
C LEU A 263 -3.14 -12.52 -20.44
N ASN A 264 -2.47 -11.38 -20.25
CA ASN A 264 -1.03 -11.28 -20.10
C ASN A 264 -0.55 -12.02 -18.84
N LEU A 265 -1.21 -11.79 -17.70
CA LEU A 265 -0.97 -12.56 -16.48
C LEU A 265 -1.17 -14.06 -16.70
N GLY A 266 -2.28 -14.45 -17.32
CA GLY A 266 -2.58 -15.85 -17.65
C GLY A 266 -1.52 -16.49 -18.53
N ALA A 267 -1.03 -15.77 -19.54
CA ALA A 267 0.06 -16.23 -20.40
C ALA A 267 1.36 -16.43 -19.63
N TYR A 268 1.75 -15.52 -18.74
CA TYR A 268 2.96 -15.67 -17.92
C TYR A 268 2.91 -16.86 -16.97
N VAL A 269 1.74 -17.11 -16.41
CA VAL A 269 1.50 -18.28 -15.57
C VAL A 269 1.56 -19.55 -16.42
N PHE A 270 0.95 -19.56 -17.61
CA PHE A 270 0.96 -20.70 -18.55
C PHE A 270 2.37 -21.06 -19.05
N PHE A 271 3.17 -20.06 -19.43
CA PHE A 271 4.55 -20.26 -19.90
C PHE A 271 5.57 -20.50 -18.77
N GLY A 272 5.13 -20.51 -17.50
CA GLY A 272 5.98 -20.84 -16.36
C GLY A 272 6.94 -19.74 -15.91
N PHE A 273 6.79 -18.50 -16.38
CA PHE A 273 7.56 -17.35 -15.92
C PHE A 273 7.21 -16.97 -14.48
N VAL A 274 5.96 -17.20 -14.08
CA VAL A 274 5.50 -17.09 -12.69
C VAL A 274 5.22 -18.50 -12.18
N LYS A 275 5.93 -18.92 -11.12
CA LYS A 275 5.66 -20.17 -10.41
C LYS A 275 4.41 -20.02 -9.54
N TRP A 276 3.27 -19.79 -10.18
CA TRP A 276 1.98 -19.79 -9.53
C TRP A 276 1.39 -21.20 -9.64
N PRO A 277 0.98 -21.85 -8.54
CA PRO A 277 0.36 -23.16 -8.62
C PRO A 277 -1.00 -23.03 -9.30
N LEU A 278 -1.09 -23.20 -10.62
CA LEU A 278 -2.33 -23.10 -11.42
C LEU A 278 -3.49 -23.91 -10.83
N ASN A 279 -3.19 -25.10 -10.29
CA ASN A 279 -4.18 -26.01 -9.71
C ASN A 279 -4.71 -25.54 -8.35
N ALA A 280 -3.99 -24.62 -7.68
CA ALA A 280 -4.41 -23.99 -6.44
C ALA A 280 -4.80 -22.50 -6.64
N ALA A 281 -4.42 -21.88 -7.76
CA ALA A 281 -4.49 -20.43 -8.01
C ALA A 281 -5.86 -19.78 -7.87
N LEU A 282 -6.89 -20.58 -8.12
CA LEU A 282 -8.28 -20.19 -8.14
C LEU A 282 -9.03 -21.26 -7.36
N PRO A 283 -9.06 -21.23 -6.02
CA PRO A 283 -9.81 -22.21 -5.24
C PRO A 283 -11.33 -22.08 -5.47
N ALA A 284 -11.77 -21.06 -6.23
CA ALA A 284 -13.13 -20.88 -6.75
C ALA A 284 -13.31 -21.31 -8.22
N GLY A 285 -12.28 -21.86 -8.87
CA GLY A 285 -12.31 -22.22 -10.30
C GLY A 285 -12.65 -21.01 -11.20
N ILE A 286 -13.55 -21.23 -12.17
CA ILE A 286 -14.09 -20.19 -13.06
C ILE A 286 -14.65 -18.99 -12.27
N GLY A 287 -15.17 -19.20 -11.06
CA GLY A 287 -15.73 -18.14 -10.21
C GLY A 287 -14.71 -17.09 -9.80
N GLY A 288 -13.47 -17.50 -9.46
CA GLY A 288 -12.41 -16.56 -9.08
C GLY A 288 -11.96 -15.67 -10.24
N LEU A 289 -11.90 -16.24 -11.45
CA LEU A 289 -11.60 -15.49 -12.67
C LEU A 289 -12.70 -14.46 -12.98
N MET A 290 -13.97 -14.83 -12.81
CA MET A 290 -15.11 -13.92 -13.02
C MET A 290 -15.12 -12.77 -12.01
N VAL A 291 -14.75 -13.04 -10.75
CA VAL A 291 -14.58 -11.99 -9.73
C VAL A 291 -13.46 -11.04 -10.12
N LEU A 292 -12.29 -11.56 -10.52
CA LEU A 292 -11.15 -10.74 -10.95
C LEU A 292 -11.49 -9.88 -12.19
N LEU A 293 -12.15 -10.48 -13.19
CA LEU A 293 -12.65 -9.78 -14.37
C LEU A 293 -13.61 -8.65 -14.01
N THR A 294 -14.52 -8.90 -13.06
CA THR A 294 -15.49 -7.89 -12.62
C THR A 294 -14.79 -6.74 -11.90
N LEU A 295 -13.86 -7.02 -10.99
CA LEU A 295 -13.09 -6.00 -10.29
C LEU A 295 -12.32 -5.11 -11.28
N PHE A 296 -11.59 -5.71 -12.22
CA PHE A 296 -10.80 -4.93 -13.18
C PHE A 296 -11.69 -4.14 -14.14
N THR A 297 -12.84 -4.68 -14.53
CA THR A 297 -13.82 -3.98 -15.36
C THR A 297 -14.37 -2.75 -14.63
N VAL A 298 -14.74 -2.91 -13.37
CA VAL A 298 -15.28 -1.82 -12.55
C VAL A 298 -14.20 -0.76 -12.28
N GLU A 299 -12.97 -1.17 -12.03
CA GLU A 299 -11.82 -0.28 -11.86
C GLU A 299 -11.48 0.48 -13.15
N ALA A 300 -11.59 -0.17 -14.32
CA ALA A 300 -11.46 0.46 -15.62
C ALA A 300 -12.54 1.53 -15.86
N ILE A 301 -13.79 1.26 -15.51
CA ILE A 301 -14.91 2.21 -15.61
C ILE A 301 -14.66 3.42 -14.68
N PHE A 302 -14.24 3.18 -13.44
CA PHE A 302 -13.87 4.25 -12.51
C PHE A 302 -12.73 5.11 -13.06
N THR A 303 -11.68 4.48 -13.57
CA THR A 303 -10.51 5.15 -14.13
C THR A 303 -10.90 5.99 -15.36
N ALA A 304 -11.75 5.47 -16.22
CA ALA A 304 -12.29 6.22 -17.36
C ALA A 304 -13.08 7.47 -16.93
N SER A 305 -13.94 7.36 -15.92
CA SER A 305 -14.66 8.51 -15.35
C SER A 305 -13.71 9.55 -14.77
N LEU A 306 -12.68 9.10 -14.04
CA LEU A 306 -11.69 9.97 -13.41
C LEU A 306 -10.88 10.75 -14.47
N LEU A 307 -10.37 10.06 -15.48
CA LEU A 307 -9.57 10.67 -16.54
C LEU A 307 -10.39 11.62 -17.40
N LEU A 308 -11.65 11.26 -17.72
CA LEU A 308 -12.54 12.13 -18.48
C LEU A 308 -12.89 13.39 -17.68
N TYR A 309 -13.08 13.27 -16.37
CA TYR A 309 -13.30 14.41 -15.49
C TYR A 309 -12.10 15.39 -15.46
N ILE A 310 -10.87 14.85 -15.40
CA ILE A 310 -9.65 15.66 -15.52
C ILE A 310 -9.61 16.36 -16.88
N SER A 311 -9.90 15.64 -17.95
CA SER A 311 -9.94 16.18 -19.32
C SER A 311 -10.96 17.31 -19.46
N ALA A 312 -12.19 17.14 -18.95
CA ALA A 312 -13.23 18.16 -18.96
C ALA A 312 -12.85 19.43 -18.17
N ARG A 313 -12.05 19.30 -17.12
CA ARG A 313 -11.55 20.42 -16.32
C ARG A 313 -10.46 21.23 -17.02
N SER A 314 -9.81 20.70 -18.05
CA SER A 314 -8.54 21.21 -18.57
C SER A 314 -8.66 21.89 -19.93
N SER A 315 -8.27 23.15 -20.05
CA SER A 315 -8.43 23.96 -21.26
C SER A 315 -7.61 23.45 -22.45
N SER A 316 -6.50 22.76 -22.18
CA SER A 316 -5.58 22.21 -23.18
C SER A 316 -5.13 20.80 -22.80
N PHE A 317 -4.63 20.04 -23.79
CA PHE A 317 -4.03 18.73 -23.56
C PHE A 317 -2.87 18.80 -22.57
N LYS A 318 -2.03 19.84 -22.66
CA LYS A 318 -0.89 20.07 -21.76
C LYS A 318 -1.34 20.31 -20.31
N GLU A 319 -2.40 21.08 -20.12
CA GLU A 319 -2.98 21.30 -18.78
C GLU A 319 -3.58 20.00 -18.22
N ALA A 320 -4.24 19.22 -19.07
CA ALA A 320 -4.82 17.93 -18.68
C ALA A 320 -3.72 16.95 -18.23
N GLN A 321 -2.58 16.95 -18.92
CA GLN A 321 -1.40 16.18 -18.54
C GLN A 321 -0.78 16.66 -17.22
N LEU A 322 -0.76 17.98 -16.98
CA LEU A 322 -0.28 18.57 -15.73
C LEU A 322 -1.14 18.15 -14.53
N PHE A 323 -2.46 18.08 -14.68
CA PHE A 323 -3.34 17.57 -13.62
C PHE A 323 -3.33 16.05 -13.49
N PHE A 324 -3.13 15.33 -14.59
CA PHE A 324 -3.02 13.87 -14.58
C PHE A 324 -1.86 13.39 -13.70
N PHE A 325 -0.67 14.02 -13.77
CA PHE A 325 0.51 13.49 -13.09
C PHE A 325 0.38 13.40 -11.56
N PRO A 326 -0.06 14.45 -10.82
CA PRO A 326 -0.34 14.34 -9.39
C PRO A 326 -1.42 13.30 -9.08
N THR A 327 -2.50 13.25 -9.89
CA THR A 327 -3.55 12.25 -9.70
C THR A 327 -3.02 10.84 -9.90
N PHE A 328 -2.16 10.62 -10.90
CA PHE A 328 -1.50 9.35 -11.15
C PHE A 328 -0.65 8.91 -9.96
N LEU A 329 0.15 9.80 -9.38
CA LEU A 329 0.98 9.48 -8.22
C LEU A 329 0.14 9.10 -7.01
N VAL A 330 -0.92 9.86 -6.70
CA VAL A 330 -1.82 9.54 -5.58
C VAL A 330 -2.54 8.21 -5.84
N ALA A 331 -3.06 8.02 -7.05
CA ALA A 331 -3.77 6.81 -7.44
C ALA A 331 -2.87 5.56 -7.38
N PHE A 332 -1.62 5.69 -7.83
CA PHE A 332 -0.62 4.63 -7.75
C PHE A 332 -0.19 4.36 -6.30
N ALA A 333 -0.05 5.39 -5.46
CA ALA A 333 0.24 5.20 -4.04
C ALA A 333 -0.90 4.45 -3.33
N LEU A 334 -2.16 4.79 -3.64
CA LEU A 334 -3.32 4.09 -3.07
C LEU A 334 -3.37 2.62 -3.49
N SER A 335 -3.01 2.28 -4.74
CA SER A 335 -3.01 0.90 -5.21
C SER A 335 -1.91 0.03 -4.59
N LEU A 336 -0.88 0.64 -4.01
CA LEU A 336 0.17 -0.03 -3.22
C LEU A 336 -0.28 -0.37 -1.80
N SER A 337 -1.52 -0.09 -1.40
CA SER A 337 -2.06 -0.42 -0.07
C SER A 337 -1.87 -1.89 0.32
N GLY A 338 -1.93 -2.81 -0.64
CA GLY A 338 -1.70 -4.24 -0.42
C GLY A 338 -0.28 -4.62 0.02
N LEU A 339 0.70 -3.72 -0.13
CA LEU A 339 2.05 -3.95 0.39
C LEU A 339 2.14 -3.76 1.90
N MET A 340 1.16 -3.09 2.52
CA MET A 340 1.14 -2.84 3.95
C MET A 340 0.38 -3.97 4.65
N PRO A 341 1.04 -4.89 5.40
CA PRO A 341 0.39 -6.06 5.96
C PRO A 341 -0.68 -5.74 7.01
N ALA A 342 -0.66 -4.53 7.57
CA ALA A 342 -1.65 -4.05 8.54
C ALA A 342 -3.00 -3.70 7.89
N LEU A 343 -3.03 -3.43 6.59
CA LEU A 343 -4.24 -3.07 5.88
C LEU A 343 -4.93 -4.35 5.40
N VAL A 344 -6.13 -4.59 5.93
CA VAL A 344 -6.97 -5.76 5.59
C VAL A 344 -8.17 -5.34 4.76
N SER A 345 -8.70 -6.24 3.92
CA SER A 345 -9.82 -5.89 3.04
C SER A 345 -11.12 -5.52 3.77
N ARG A 346 -11.30 -5.97 5.01
CA ARG A 346 -12.42 -5.59 5.90
C ARG A 346 -12.26 -4.25 6.61
N SER A 347 -11.24 -3.46 6.28
CA SER A 347 -11.02 -2.14 6.86
C SER A 347 -11.62 -1.02 6.01
N VAL A 348 -11.60 0.21 6.54
CA VAL A 348 -12.04 1.43 5.84
C VAL A 348 -11.26 1.68 4.54
N VAL A 349 -10.07 1.08 4.39
CA VAL A 349 -9.25 1.18 3.16
C VAL A 349 -9.98 0.63 1.92
N SER A 350 -10.92 -0.29 2.09
CA SER A 350 -11.76 -0.79 0.99
C SER A 350 -12.84 0.19 0.51
N LEU A 351 -13.13 1.24 1.28
CA LEU A 351 -14.05 2.32 0.89
C LEU A 351 -13.39 3.38 0.02
N ILE A 352 -12.07 3.41 -0.01
CA ILE A 352 -11.30 4.32 -0.84
C ILE A 352 -11.06 3.63 -2.20
N PRO A 353 -11.48 4.23 -3.33
CA PRO A 353 -11.19 3.67 -4.66
C PRO A 353 -9.69 3.47 -4.86
N LEU A 354 -9.32 2.49 -5.70
CA LEU A 354 -7.93 2.07 -5.99
C LEU A 354 -7.20 1.36 -4.84
N SER A 355 -7.41 1.77 -3.58
CA SER A 355 -6.81 1.06 -2.44
C SER A 355 -7.57 -0.21 -2.06
N GLY A 356 -8.89 -0.26 -2.25
CA GLY A 356 -9.67 -1.47 -2.03
C GLY A 356 -9.19 -2.67 -2.87
N PRO A 357 -9.08 -2.54 -4.21
CA PRO A 357 -8.48 -3.58 -5.07
C PRO A 357 -7.05 -3.90 -4.67
N GLY A 358 -6.28 -2.87 -4.27
CA GLY A 358 -4.93 -2.99 -3.69
C GLY A 358 -4.80 -4.07 -2.62
N VAL A 359 -5.76 -4.14 -1.69
CA VAL A 359 -5.76 -5.11 -0.59
C VAL A 359 -6.53 -6.40 -0.92
N PHE A 360 -7.59 -6.31 -1.72
CA PHE A 360 -8.47 -7.45 -1.99
C PHE A 360 -7.98 -8.39 -3.08
N ILE A 361 -7.27 -7.90 -4.11
CA ILE A 361 -6.68 -8.76 -5.13
C ILE A 361 -5.68 -9.76 -4.51
N PRO A 362 -4.73 -9.35 -3.64
CA PRO A 362 -3.89 -10.31 -2.91
C PRO A 362 -4.69 -11.36 -2.13
N GLU A 363 -5.75 -10.97 -1.42
CA GLU A 363 -6.59 -11.90 -0.66
C GLU A 363 -7.33 -12.89 -1.57
N LEU A 364 -7.94 -12.41 -2.66
CA LEU A 364 -8.61 -13.22 -3.66
C LEU A 364 -7.65 -14.26 -4.26
N LEU A 365 -6.45 -13.80 -4.62
CA LEU A 365 -5.40 -14.64 -5.16
C LEU A 365 -4.86 -15.67 -4.14
N SER A 366 -4.89 -15.34 -2.85
CA SER A 366 -4.56 -16.27 -1.76
C SER A 366 -5.64 -17.33 -1.52
N GLY A 367 -6.79 -17.17 -2.19
CA GLY A 367 -7.91 -18.09 -2.13
C GLY A 367 -9.01 -17.71 -1.16
N ARG A 368 -8.95 -16.50 -0.60
CA ARG A 368 -9.94 -15.97 0.35
C ARG A 368 -10.90 -15.06 -0.41
N LEU A 369 -12.09 -15.58 -0.74
CA LEU A 369 -13.15 -14.78 -1.36
C LEU A 369 -14.13 -14.31 -0.29
N ASP A 370 -14.09 -13.01 0.02
CA ASP A 370 -15.06 -12.36 0.88
C ASP A 370 -16.12 -11.64 0.03
N LEU A 371 -17.29 -12.28 -0.13
CA LEU A 371 -18.37 -11.76 -0.97
C LEU A 371 -18.89 -10.38 -0.53
N PRO A 372 -19.14 -10.11 0.77
CA PRO A 372 -19.48 -8.77 1.23
C PRO A 372 -18.48 -7.69 0.80
N VAL A 373 -17.18 -7.95 0.96
CA VAL A 373 -16.13 -7.00 0.57
C VAL A 373 -16.11 -6.82 -0.95
N PHE A 374 -16.26 -7.90 -1.72
CA PHE A 374 -16.36 -7.82 -3.17
C PHE A 374 -17.52 -6.91 -3.63
N PHE A 375 -18.74 -7.12 -3.12
CA PHE A 375 -19.88 -6.27 -3.48
C PHE A 375 -19.71 -4.82 -3.03
N LEU A 376 -19.10 -4.61 -1.85
CA LEU A 376 -18.76 -3.28 -1.37
C LEU A 376 -17.80 -2.58 -2.34
N GLN A 377 -16.75 -3.27 -2.81
CA GLN A 377 -15.79 -2.70 -3.75
C GLN A 377 -16.44 -2.34 -5.08
N VAL A 378 -17.30 -3.21 -5.61
CA VAL A 378 -18.07 -2.94 -6.82
C VAL A 378 -18.94 -1.69 -6.63
N ALA A 379 -19.67 -1.61 -5.51
CA ALA A 379 -20.55 -0.49 -5.22
C ALA A 379 -19.78 0.83 -5.05
N VAL A 380 -18.64 0.82 -4.34
CA VAL A 380 -17.79 2.00 -4.14
C VAL A 380 -17.28 2.53 -5.47
N HIS A 381 -16.67 1.67 -6.30
CA HIS A 381 -16.09 2.12 -7.57
C HIS A 381 -17.15 2.61 -8.56
N LEU A 382 -18.28 1.91 -8.69
CA LEU A 382 -19.39 2.35 -9.53
C LEU A 382 -20.02 3.65 -9.01
N GLY A 383 -20.14 3.80 -7.68
CA GLY A 383 -20.64 5.02 -7.04
C GLY A 383 -19.75 6.22 -7.34
N PHE A 384 -18.43 6.10 -7.12
CA PHE A 384 -17.48 7.15 -7.46
C PHE A 384 -17.41 7.41 -8.97
N ALA A 385 -17.46 6.36 -9.82
CA ALA A 385 -17.50 6.50 -11.26
C ALA A 385 -18.73 7.31 -11.72
N TYR A 386 -19.90 7.05 -11.13
CA TYR A 386 -21.14 7.79 -11.38
C TYR A 386 -21.02 9.26 -10.95
N LEU A 387 -20.49 9.54 -9.77
CA LEU A 387 -20.30 10.92 -9.27
C LEU A 387 -19.34 11.73 -10.16
N LEU A 388 -18.24 11.12 -10.61
CA LEU A 388 -17.28 11.75 -11.51
C LEU A 388 -17.87 12.00 -12.90
N LEU A 389 -18.62 11.03 -13.44
CA LEU A 389 -19.30 11.18 -14.72
C LEU A 389 -20.38 12.27 -14.65
N ARG A 390 -21.17 12.29 -13.56
CA ARG A 390 -22.16 13.33 -13.32
C ARG A 390 -21.51 14.71 -13.24
N SER A 391 -20.40 14.83 -12.52
CA SER A 391 -19.64 16.08 -12.42
C SER A 391 -19.08 16.54 -13.77
N THR A 392 -18.70 15.59 -14.64
CA THR A 392 -18.27 15.86 -16.02
C THR A 392 -19.43 16.39 -16.87
N LEU A 393 -20.61 15.77 -16.76
CA LEU A 393 -21.83 16.20 -17.44
C LEU A 393 -22.23 17.63 -17.04
N GLU A 394 -22.34 17.87 -15.74
CA GLU A 394 -22.67 19.19 -15.18
C GLU A 394 -21.66 20.26 -15.61
N ARG A 395 -20.38 19.90 -15.79
CA ARG A 395 -19.35 20.81 -16.29
C ARG A 395 -19.51 21.11 -17.78
N MET A 396 -19.80 20.11 -18.61
CA MET A 396 -20.01 20.28 -20.05
C MET A 396 -21.28 21.06 -20.39
N GLU A 397 -22.30 21.00 -19.52
CA GLU A 397 -23.54 21.77 -19.69
C GLU A 397 -23.38 23.27 -19.43
N ARG A 398 -22.31 23.69 -18.71
CA ARG A 398 -22.07 25.12 -18.48
C ARG A 398 -21.70 25.85 -19.77
N GLU A 399 -22.12 27.11 -19.87
CA GLU A 399 -21.81 27.96 -21.01
C GLU A 399 -20.32 28.34 -21.08
N ASP A 400 -19.69 28.49 -19.92
CA ASP A 400 -18.25 28.76 -19.76
C ASP A 400 -17.36 27.56 -20.10
N PHE A 401 -17.93 26.41 -20.46
CA PHE A 401 -17.15 25.21 -20.78
C PHE A 401 -16.32 25.37 -22.06
N LEU A 402 -16.91 25.95 -23.10
CA LEU A 402 -16.22 26.26 -24.36
C LEU A 402 -15.47 27.59 -24.30
N GLY A 403 -15.94 28.51 -23.45
CA GLY A 403 -15.30 29.81 -23.26
C GLY A 403 -13.97 29.65 -22.54
N GLY A 404 -12.89 30.14 -23.15
CA GLY A 404 -11.78 30.62 -22.34
C GLY A 404 -12.35 31.68 -21.40
N GLN A 405 -12.10 31.56 -20.09
CA GLN A 405 -12.47 32.62 -19.15
C GLN A 405 -12.01 33.95 -19.77
N ALA A 406 -12.92 34.93 -19.85
CA ALA A 406 -12.52 36.28 -20.23
C ALA A 406 -11.29 36.62 -19.37
N PRO A 407 -10.17 37.09 -19.94
CA PRO A 407 -8.95 37.28 -19.20
C PRO A 407 -9.27 38.17 -18.00
N VAL A 408 -9.31 37.56 -16.82
CA VAL A 408 -9.34 38.31 -15.58
C VAL A 408 -8.01 39.06 -15.60
N PHE A 409 -8.00 40.38 -15.47
CA PHE A 409 -6.75 41.14 -15.46
C PHE A 409 -6.39 41.51 -14.02
N GLY A 410 -5.08 41.60 -13.75
CA GLY A 410 -4.56 42.08 -12.46
C GLY A 410 -4.61 41.06 -11.32
N LYS A 411 -4.79 41.55 -10.09
CA LYS A 411 -4.65 40.75 -8.85
C LYS A 411 -5.68 39.62 -8.72
N ALA A 412 -6.86 39.78 -9.33
CA ALA A 412 -7.91 38.76 -9.30
C ALA A 412 -7.51 37.50 -10.09
N LEU A 413 -6.84 37.64 -11.23
CA LEU A 413 -6.31 36.51 -12.01
C LEU A 413 -5.20 35.77 -11.28
N LEU A 414 -4.27 36.53 -10.68
CA LEU A 414 -3.19 35.95 -9.89
C LEU A 414 -3.73 35.16 -8.71
N PHE A 415 -4.79 35.66 -8.05
CA PHE A 415 -5.47 34.92 -6.98
C PHE A 415 -6.21 33.69 -7.52
N GLU A 416 -6.87 33.78 -8.67
CA GLU A 416 -7.56 32.63 -9.25
C GLU A 416 -6.58 31.52 -9.66
N HIS A 417 -5.47 31.84 -10.31
CA HIS A 417 -4.41 30.88 -10.61
C HIS A 417 -3.76 30.32 -9.35
N PHE A 418 -3.53 31.15 -8.32
CA PHE A 418 -3.06 30.70 -7.02
C PHE A 418 -4.04 29.66 -6.44
N SER A 419 -5.32 30.00 -6.30
CA SER A 419 -6.39 29.11 -5.83
C SER A 419 -6.49 27.80 -6.63
N GLN A 420 -6.30 27.85 -7.94
CA GLN A 420 -6.30 26.69 -8.82
C GLN A 420 -5.12 25.75 -8.60
N ARG A 421 -3.94 26.30 -8.32
CA ARG A 421 -2.69 25.53 -8.21
C ARG A 421 -2.32 25.14 -6.79
N THR A 422 -2.89 25.77 -5.76
CA THR A 422 -2.54 25.46 -4.37
C THR A 422 -2.92 24.04 -3.96
N LEU A 423 -4.12 23.55 -4.27
CA LEU A 423 -4.52 22.19 -3.91
C LEU A 423 -3.62 21.09 -4.53
N PRO A 424 -3.37 21.07 -5.87
CA PRO A 424 -2.45 20.09 -6.45
C PRO A 424 -1.00 20.28 -5.96
N PHE A 425 -0.59 21.51 -5.64
CA PHE A 425 0.72 21.77 -5.04
C PHE A 425 0.85 21.13 -3.66
N PHE A 426 -0.14 21.29 -2.78
CA PHE A 426 -0.15 20.65 -1.46
C PHE A 426 -0.23 19.12 -1.57
N ALA A 427 -1.00 18.58 -2.52
CA ALA A 427 -1.00 17.14 -2.79
C ALA A 427 0.40 16.63 -3.21
N LEU A 428 1.13 17.42 -4.01
CA LEU A 428 2.51 17.11 -4.39
C LEU A 428 3.48 17.21 -3.20
N LEU A 429 3.29 18.18 -2.29
CA LEU A 429 4.05 18.24 -1.03
C LEU A 429 3.80 17.01 -0.15
N CYS A 430 2.55 16.56 -0.05
CA CYS A 430 2.20 15.33 0.66
C CYS A 430 2.86 14.08 0.04
N ALA A 431 2.97 14.01 -1.29
CA ALA A 431 3.70 12.94 -1.95
C ALA A 431 5.22 13.05 -1.69
N ALA A 432 5.78 14.27 -1.75
CA ALA A 432 7.19 14.54 -1.50
C ALA A 432 7.65 14.16 -0.09
N LEU A 433 6.74 14.27 0.88
CA LEU A 433 6.88 13.87 2.28
C LEU A 433 7.39 12.43 2.47
N PHE A 434 7.02 11.52 1.55
CA PHE A 434 7.43 10.12 1.57
C PHE A 434 8.56 9.82 0.58
N VAL A 435 8.51 10.44 -0.61
CA VAL A 435 9.46 10.14 -1.69
C VAL A 435 10.85 10.73 -1.42
N ILE A 436 10.95 11.94 -0.88
CA ILE A 436 12.27 12.57 -0.70
C ILE A 436 13.08 11.87 0.42
N PRO A 437 12.53 11.65 1.63
CA PRO A 437 13.30 11.02 2.71
C PRO A 437 13.79 9.60 2.38
N SER A 438 13.01 8.85 1.59
CA SER A 438 13.38 7.48 1.17
C SER A 438 14.56 7.40 0.20
N ASN A 439 14.94 8.52 -0.43
CA ASN A 439 16.04 8.57 -1.42
C ASN A 439 17.32 9.20 -0.88
N PHE A 440 17.27 9.85 0.28
CA PHE A 440 18.43 10.54 0.87
C PHE A 440 18.69 10.02 2.28
N GLU A 441 19.83 9.35 2.47
CA GLU A 441 20.23 8.76 3.76
C GLU A 441 20.33 9.81 4.89
N ALA A 442 20.67 11.06 4.58
CA ALA A 442 20.68 12.15 5.58
C ALA A 442 19.26 12.50 6.10
N LEU A 443 18.22 12.20 5.32
CA LEU A 443 16.82 12.49 5.63
C LEU A 443 16.06 11.28 6.19
N THR A 444 16.71 10.14 6.41
CA THR A 444 16.07 8.98 7.05
C THR A 444 16.06 9.11 8.58
N SER A 445 16.91 9.98 9.14
CA SER A 445 16.87 10.32 10.57
C SER A 445 15.65 11.20 10.89
N LEU A 446 15.06 11.05 12.08
CA LEU A 446 13.90 11.85 12.48
C LEU A 446 14.19 13.36 12.51
N GLN A 447 15.38 13.75 12.96
CA GLN A 447 15.79 15.16 12.94
C GLN A 447 15.91 15.67 11.51
N GLY A 448 16.58 14.92 10.62
CA GLY A 448 16.73 15.28 9.22
C GLY A 448 15.39 15.36 8.50
N GLN A 449 14.55 14.34 8.65
CA GLN A 449 13.21 14.28 8.06
C GLN A 449 12.29 15.37 8.61
N GLY A 450 12.24 15.52 9.93
CA GLY A 450 11.39 16.49 10.62
C GLY A 450 11.73 17.93 10.21
N LEU A 451 13.02 18.29 10.26
CA LEU A 451 13.48 19.61 9.83
C LEU A 451 13.23 19.84 8.34
N PHE A 452 13.52 18.86 7.48
CA PHE A 452 13.29 18.99 6.05
C PHE A 452 11.80 19.19 5.74
N ASN A 453 10.93 18.36 6.30
CA ASN A 453 9.49 18.46 6.07
C ASN A 453 8.96 19.81 6.56
N GLN A 454 9.33 20.22 7.77
CA GLN A 454 8.81 21.45 8.36
C GLN A 454 9.38 22.69 7.68
N LEU A 455 10.70 22.80 7.54
CA LEU A 455 11.36 23.99 7.00
C LEU A 455 11.25 24.09 5.48
N ILE A 456 11.42 22.98 4.77
CA ILE A 456 11.47 23.00 3.30
C ILE A 456 10.09 22.76 2.71
N LEU A 457 9.43 21.64 3.06
CA LEU A 457 8.14 21.30 2.44
C LEU A 457 7.00 22.18 2.93
N PHE A 458 6.94 22.53 4.21
CA PHE A 458 5.78 23.23 4.77
C PHE A 458 6.00 24.72 5.09
N LEU A 459 7.24 25.21 5.16
CA LEU A 459 7.51 26.64 5.29
C LEU A 459 8.01 27.24 3.98
N LEU A 460 9.16 26.78 3.47
CA LEU A 460 9.79 27.38 2.30
C LEU A 460 8.96 27.19 1.03
N ALA A 461 8.47 25.98 0.75
CA ALA A 461 7.75 25.72 -0.50
C ALA A 461 6.41 26.50 -0.59
N PRO A 462 5.55 26.55 0.45
CA PRO A 462 4.35 27.38 0.42
C PRO A 462 4.65 28.87 0.42
N TYR A 463 5.75 29.30 1.06
CA TYR A 463 6.23 30.69 0.96
C TYR A 463 6.64 31.06 -0.48
N LEU A 464 7.38 30.19 -1.17
CA LEU A 464 7.76 30.39 -2.57
C LEU A 464 6.53 30.42 -3.49
N LEU A 465 5.52 29.57 -3.22
CA LEU A 465 4.24 29.58 -3.93
C LEU A 465 3.52 30.93 -3.76
N LEU A 466 3.38 31.41 -2.52
CA LEU A 466 2.84 32.72 -2.16
C LEU A 466 3.54 33.85 -2.95
N LYS A 467 4.88 33.86 -2.91
CA LYS A 467 5.71 34.87 -3.57
C LYS A 467 5.60 34.81 -5.08
N TYR A 468 5.56 33.61 -5.66
CA TYR A 468 5.42 33.40 -7.10
C TYR A 468 4.11 33.99 -7.65
N TYR A 469 3.02 33.89 -6.87
CA TYR A 469 1.72 34.46 -7.23
C TYR A 469 1.49 35.90 -6.73
N GLY A 470 2.52 36.55 -6.17
CA GLY A 470 2.45 37.93 -5.71
C GLY A 470 1.47 38.18 -4.56
N GLN A 471 1.17 37.14 -3.77
CA GLN A 471 0.29 37.24 -2.61
C GLN A 471 1.08 37.75 -1.40
N SER A 472 0.48 38.65 -0.61
CA SER A 472 1.16 39.23 0.55
C SER A 472 1.03 38.32 1.77
N LEU A 473 2.11 38.19 2.55
CA LEU A 473 2.12 37.33 3.73
C LEU A 473 1.09 37.77 4.78
N LYS A 474 0.81 39.07 4.85
CA LYS A 474 -0.13 39.67 5.81
C LYS A 474 -1.59 39.36 5.50
N ASP A 475 -1.92 39.20 4.22
CA ASP A 475 -3.28 38.87 3.78
C ASP A 475 -3.60 37.38 3.97
N VAL A 476 -2.56 36.54 3.94
CA VAL A 476 -2.69 35.08 4.00
C VAL A 476 -2.56 34.54 5.42
N VAL A 477 -1.69 35.12 6.24
CA VAL A 477 -1.47 34.70 7.63
C VAL A 477 -1.96 35.80 8.56
N PRO A 478 -3.14 35.66 9.19
CA PRO A 478 -3.63 36.65 10.14
C PRO A 478 -2.83 36.54 11.44
N PHE A 479 -1.75 37.31 11.57
CA PHE A 479 -1.01 37.44 12.82
C PHE A 479 -1.87 38.17 13.87
N LYS A 480 -2.70 37.41 14.58
CA LYS A 480 -3.44 37.88 15.75
C LYS A 480 -2.70 37.47 17.01
N MET A 481 -2.56 38.40 17.96
CA MET A 481 -2.03 38.03 19.28
C MET A 481 -3.00 37.08 19.98
N VAL A 482 -2.45 36.00 20.52
CA VAL A 482 -3.21 34.99 21.28
C VAL A 482 -3.60 35.59 22.63
N ASP A 483 -4.89 35.60 22.96
CA ASP A 483 -5.35 35.98 24.29
C ASP A 483 -4.89 34.93 25.32
N LEU A 484 -4.26 35.38 26.41
CA LEU A 484 -3.73 34.51 27.47
C LEU A 484 -4.82 33.61 28.08
N ARG A 485 -6.08 34.05 28.08
CA ARG A 485 -7.23 33.25 28.53
C ARG A 485 -7.45 32.02 27.65
N ILE A 486 -7.29 32.16 26.34
CA ILE A 486 -7.43 31.06 25.38
C ILE A 486 -6.30 30.05 25.60
N LEU A 487 -5.07 30.52 25.85
CA LEU A 487 -3.94 29.64 26.15
C LEU A 487 -4.19 28.80 27.41
N LEU A 488 -4.72 29.41 28.47
CA LEU A 488 -5.06 28.71 29.72
C LEU A 488 -6.18 27.67 29.50
N ILE A 489 -7.21 28.01 28.72
CA ILE A 489 -8.28 27.08 28.35
C ILE A 489 -7.71 25.92 27.53
N CYS A 490 -6.84 26.18 26.55
CA CYS A 490 -6.19 25.13 25.76
C CYS A 490 -5.36 24.18 26.64
N LEU A 491 -4.59 24.71 27.60
CA LEU A 491 -3.84 23.91 28.58
C LEU A 491 -4.75 23.00 29.41
N LEU A 492 -5.89 23.53 29.88
CA LEU A 492 -6.91 22.76 30.60
C LEU A 492 -7.60 21.70 29.73
N LEU A 493 -7.68 21.93 28.42
CA LEU A 493 -8.28 20.99 27.46
C LEU A 493 -7.34 19.85 27.04
N ILE A 494 -6.03 19.94 27.26
CA ILE A 494 -5.06 18.87 26.92
C ILE A 494 -5.48 17.50 27.47
N PRO A 495 -5.78 17.32 28.77
CA PRO A 495 -6.19 16.02 29.30
C PRO A 495 -7.52 15.53 28.71
N LEU A 496 -8.46 16.44 28.41
CA LEU A 496 -9.70 16.10 27.70
C LEU A 496 -9.42 15.66 26.26
N GLY A 497 -8.49 16.32 25.57
CA GLY A 497 -8.04 15.97 24.23
C GLY A 497 -7.36 14.61 24.20
N GLN A 498 -6.53 14.29 25.20
CA GLN A 498 -5.95 12.95 25.37
C GLN A 498 -7.02 11.89 25.62
N LEU A 499 -8.00 12.16 26.47
CA LEU A 499 -9.13 11.26 26.71
C LEU A 499 -9.96 11.04 25.44
N ALA A 500 -10.20 12.10 24.67
CA ALA A 500 -10.91 12.02 23.39
C ALA A 500 -10.09 11.23 22.36
N ALA A 501 -8.78 11.45 22.29
CA ALA A 501 -7.89 10.74 21.38
C ALA A 501 -7.81 9.24 21.72
N THR A 502 -7.68 8.88 23.01
CA THR A 502 -7.67 7.48 23.44
C THR A 502 -9.03 6.82 23.22
N GLY A 503 -10.12 7.50 23.56
CA GLY A 503 -11.48 7.04 23.28
C GLY A 503 -11.73 6.81 21.80
N LEU A 504 -11.29 7.74 20.95
CA LEU A 504 -11.38 7.62 19.49
C LEU A 504 -10.50 6.47 18.98
N SER A 505 -9.29 6.29 19.51
CA SER A 505 -8.42 5.16 19.14
C SER A 505 -9.03 3.80 19.53
N HIS A 506 -9.77 3.72 20.64
CA HIS A 506 -10.47 2.50 21.03
C HIS A 506 -11.67 2.22 20.13
N LEU A 507 -12.40 3.26 19.73
CA LEU A 507 -13.53 3.14 18.80
C LEU A 507 -13.06 2.78 17.37
N LEU A 508 -11.98 3.40 16.91
CA LEU A 508 -11.45 3.22 15.55
C LEU A 508 -10.50 2.03 15.43
N GLY A 509 -9.87 1.56 16.52
CA GLY A 509 -8.90 0.47 16.49
C GLY A 509 -9.37 -0.80 15.75
N PRO A 510 -10.64 -1.24 15.89
CA PRO A 510 -11.19 -2.35 15.10
C PRO A 510 -11.40 -2.04 13.61
N LEU A 511 -11.61 -0.77 13.24
CA LEU A 511 -11.91 -0.30 11.87
C LEU A 511 -10.64 0.09 11.08
N LEU A 512 -9.67 0.63 11.80
CA LEU A 512 -8.35 1.08 11.37
C LEU A 512 -7.36 0.50 12.38
N PRO A 513 -6.95 -0.78 12.24
CA PRO A 513 -5.89 -1.32 13.07
C PRO A 513 -4.65 -0.48 12.80
N ALA A 514 -4.35 0.45 13.71
CA ALA A 514 -3.10 1.20 13.66
C ALA A 514 -1.99 0.15 13.63
N PRO A 515 -1.06 0.19 12.67
CA PRO A 515 0.06 -0.71 12.69
C PRO A 515 0.80 -0.38 13.98
N VAL A 516 0.69 -1.23 15.00
CA VAL A 516 1.44 -1.08 16.26
C VAL A 516 2.91 -0.87 15.94
N LYS A 517 3.39 -1.54 14.89
CA LYS A 517 4.70 -1.35 14.28
C LYS A 517 4.96 0.04 13.70
N ALA A 518 3.99 0.72 13.11
CA ALA A 518 4.17 2.12 12.66
C ALA A 518 4.25 3.08 13.85
N LEU A 519 3.53 2.79 14.93
CA LEU A 519 3.63 3.55 16.18
C LEU A 519 4.98 3.29 16.88
N GLU A 520 5.41 2.03 16.93
CA GLU A 520 6.73 1.61 17.44
C GLU A 520 7.86 2.18 16.59
N MET A 521 7.79 2.08 15.25
CA MET A 521 8.77 2.71 14.35
C MET A 521 8.79 4.23 14.51
N MET A 522 7.64 4.87 14.74
CA MET A 522 7.59 6.30 15.03
C MET A 522 8.26 6.61 16.38
N MET A 523 8.02 5.80 17.41
CA MET A 523 8.67 5.93 18.73
C MET A 523 10.18 5.64 18.69
N GLU A 524 10.60 4.72 17.84
CA GLU A 524 12.00 4.31 17.64
C GLU A 524 12.76 5.34 16.78
N LEU A 525 12.13 5.86 15.71
CA LEU A 525 12.61 7.05 14.98
C LEU A 525 12.74 8.26 15.90
N LEU A 526 11.83 8.40 16.87
CA LEU A 526 11.82 9.52 17.80
C LEU A 526 13.00 9.49 18.78
N ASP A 527 13.67 8.34 18.95
CA ASP A 527 14.83 8.14 19.84
C ASP A 527 14.69 8.95 21.14
N ILE A 528 13.53 8.78 21.79
CA ILE A 528 13.06 9.62 22.90
C ILE A 528 14.04 9.60 24.08
N GLU A 529 14.79 8.50 24.21
CA GLU A 529 15.78 8.32 25.28
C GLU A 529 17.06 9.14 25.05
N ASN A 530 17.49 9.35 23.80
CA ASN A 530 18.74 10.06 23.50
C ASN A 530 18.54 11.52 23.03
N THR A 531 17.32 11.91 22.66
CA THR A 531 17.04 13.29 22.22
C THR A 531 16.74 14.24 23.40
N PRO A 532 17.41 15.41 23.47
CA PRO A 532 17.09 16.42 24.47
C PRO A 532 15.62 16.84 24.42
N ALA A 533 14.96 16.92 25.58
CA ALA A 533 13.53 17.25 25.67
C ALA A 533 13.17 18.56 24.94
N TRP A 534 14.03 19.57 24.97
CA TRP A 534 13.80 20.84 24.27
C TRP A 534 13.73 20.68 22.74
N GLN A 535 14.49 19.74 22.17
CA GLN A 535 14.44 19.43 20.74
C GLN A 535 13.13 18.75 20.38
N LEU A 536 12.67 17.81 21.22
CA LEU A 536 11.38 17.12 21.03
C LEU A 536 10.21 18.11 21.09
N TYR A 537 10.19 19.01 22.07
CA TYR A 537 9.15 20.06 22.15
C TYR A 537 9.15 20.97 20.92
N LEU A 538 10.33 21.31 20.40
CA LEU A 538 10.46 22.15 19.22
C LEU A 538 10.01 21.41 17.95
N LEU A 539 10.49 20.19 17.73
CA LEU A 539 10.22 19.40 16.52
C LEU A 539 8.81 18.84 16.45
N ILE A 540 8.17 18.52 17.57
CA ILE A 540 6.87 17.82 17.59
C ILE A 540 5.74 18.74 18.07
N GLY A 541 6.05 19.73 18.91
CA GLY A 541 5.07 20.68 19.41
C GLY A 541 5.04 21.97 18.58
N VAL A 542 6.13 22.75 18.68
CA VAL A 542 6.17 24.13 18.19
C VAL A 542 6.20 24.20 16.66
N MET A 543 7.14 23.50 16.02
CA MET A 543 7.33 23.58 14.57
C MET A 543 6.13 23.07 13.78
N PRO A 544 5.49 21.92 14.11
CA PRO A 544 4.25 21.52 13.46
C PRO A 544 3.13 22.55 13.63
N GLY A 545 3.01 23.17 14.81
CA GLY A 545 2.03 24.24 15.03
C GLY A 545 2.28 25.47 14.15
N ILE A 546 3.53 25.87 13.97
CA ILE A 546 3.90 26.97 13.05
C ILE A 546 3.58 26.59 11.60
N CYS A 547 3.91 25.35 11.19
CA CYS A 547 3.63 24.86 9.84
C CYS A 547 2.13 24.76 9.57
N GLU A 548 1.34 24.32 10.56
CA GLU A 548 -0.12 24.25 10.51
C GLU A 548 -0.72 25.64 10.28
N GLU A 549 -0.31 26.62 11.09
CA GLU A 549 -0.84 27.99 10.97
C GLU A 549 -0.42 28.66 9.66
N PHE A 550 0.83 28.44 9.22
CA PHE A 550 1.35 29.05 7.99
C PHE A 550 0.84 28.35 6.72
N ALA A 551 1.09 27.06 6.58
CA ALA A 551 0.89 26.32 5.34
C ALA A 551 -0.58 25.95 5.14
N PHE A 552 -1.20 25.34 6.15
CA PHE A 552 -2.54 24.76 6.03
C PHE A 552 -3.62 25.81 6.30
N ARG A 553 -3.61 26.44 7.46
CA ARG A 553 -4.59 27.49 7.82
C ARG A 553 -4.35 28.81 7.12
N GLY A 554 -3.09 29.13 6.82
CA GLY A 554 -2.71 30.29 6.03
C GLY A 554 -2.88 30.02 4.54
N VAL A 555 -1.83 29.49 3.89
CA VAL A 555 -1.75 29.37 2.42
C VAL A 555 -2.90 28.55 1.82
N LEU A 556 -3.12 27.34 2.31
CA LEU A 556 -4.10 26.42 1.73
C LEU A 556 -5.53 26.92 1.95
N LEU A 557 -5.95 27.19 3.18
CA LEU A 557 -7.30 27.67 3.48
C LEU A 557 -7.58 29.03 2.81
N HIS A 558 -6.64 29.98 2.85
CA HIS A 558 -6.78 31.26 2.15
C HIS A 558 -6.90 31.07 0.63
N SER A 559 -6.22 30.09 0.03
CA SER A 559 -6.37 29.85 -1.40
C SER A 559 -7.75 29.26 -1.76
N LEU A 560 -8.38 28.53 -0.84
CA LEU A 560 -9.58 27.73 -1.11
C LEU A 560 -10.89 28.38 -0.65
N HIS A 561 -10.85 29.38 0.23
CA HIS A 561 -12.05 29.94 0.88
C HIS A 561 -13.11 30.49 -0.09
N LYS A 562 -12.72 30.94 -1.30
CA LYS A 562 -13.66 31.42 -2.33
C LYS A 562 -14.24 30.30 -3.19
N ARG A 563 -13.66 29.09 -3.13
CA ARG A 563 -14.03 27.95 -3.99
C ARG A 563 -14.89 26.93 -3.29
N PHE A 564 -14.66 26.71 -2.00
CA PHE A 564 -15.32 25.67 -1.24
C PHE A 564 -16.15 26.26 -0.10
N SER A 565 -17.25 25.58 0.23
CA SER A 565 -18.06 25.95 1.40
C SER A 565 -17.27 25.72 2.70
N PRO A 566 -17.62 26.40 3.81
CA PRO A 566 -16.93 26.22 5.09
C PRO A 566 -16.82 24.75 5.55
N TRP A 567 -17.86 23.96 5.30
CA TRP A 567 -17.89 22.53 5.60
C TRP A 567 -16.88 21.72 4.78
N MET A 568 -16.75 22.04 3.49
CA MET A 568 -15.82 21.33 2.61
C MET A 568 -14.37 21.75 2.86
N LEU A 569 -14.13 23.00 3.28
CA LEU A 569 -12.80 23.45 3.72
C LEU A 569 -12.32 22.69 4.95
N ALA A 570 -13.20 22.42 5.92
CA ALA A 570 -12.87 21.66 7.12
C ALA A 570 -12.53 20.17 6.86
N PHE A 571 -12.82 19.66 5.67
CA PHE A 571 -12.42 18.31 5.25
C PHE A 571 -11.12 18.30 4.44
N VAL A 572 -10.74 19.43 3.84
CA VAL A 572 -9.57 19.55 2.94
C VAL A 572 -8.33 20.02 3.69
N VAL A 573 -8.53 20.90 4.68
CA VAL A 573 -7.52 21.34 5.66
C VAL A 573 -7.64 20.43 6.87
#